data_AF-A0A949E623-F1
#
_entry.id   AF-A0A949E623-F1
#
_cell.length_a   1.000
_cell.length_b   1.000
_cell.length_c   1.000
_cell.angle_alpha   90.00
_cell.angle_beta   90.00
_cell.angle_gamma   90.00
#
_symmetry.space_group_name_H-M   'P 1'
#
loop_
_entity.id
_entity.type
_entity.pdbx_description
1 polymer ?
#
loop_
_entity_poly.entity_id
_entity_poly.type
_entity_poly.pdbx_seq_one_letter_code
_entity_poly.pdbx_strand_id
1 'polypeptide(L)'
;SQNIKCLTPQEEERFLDILKNRKDAERAYMLYHLMLITGLRISEALSLNIEHAGKAKLEVKVKGWTKKKERSPERSEGKKNRFKTVYFPKALQKHLKDYLKVKAKKGESLAPEAPLFVSRNSARISPRQVQRDFKMWVRESGIESDLTPHALRHTVGTRLLKKYKNAKLVQKYLGHSDVTTTLRYYVDVFPEDLEEAAEMLTT
;
A
#
# COMPACT_ATOMS: atom_id res chain seq x y z
N SER A 1 17.88 -13.75 -10.83
CA SER A 1 16.68 -13.39 -10.05
C SER A 1 16.49 -11.89 -10.03
N GLN A 2 15.29 -11.36 -10.32
CA GLN A 2 15.04 -9.95 -10.03
C GLN A 2 14.86 -9.80 -8.53
N ASN A 3 15.85 -9.24 -7.84
CA ASN A 3 15.76 -8.89 -6.42
C ASN A 3 14.51 -8.04 -6.19
N ILE A 4 13.56 -8.58 -5.43
CA ILE A 4 12.29 -7.91 -5.14
C ILE A 4 12.59 -6.74 -4.20
N LYS A 5 12.14 -5.56 -4.61
CA LYS A 5 12.36 -4.31 -3.90
C LYS A 5 11.24 -4.05 -2.89
N CYS A 6 11.40 -4.53 -1.65
CA CYS A 6 10.58 -4.16 -0.49
C CYS A 6 11.47 -3.55 0.61
N LEU A 7 10.84 -2.98 1.64
CA LEU A 7 11.54 -2.50 2.82
C LEU A 7 11.74 -3.65 3.81
N THR A 8 12.92 -3.76 4.39
CA THR A 8 13.14 -4.50 5.63
C THR A 8 12.44 -3.80 6.81
N PRO A 9 12.19 -4.47 7.94
CA PRO A 9 11.61 -3.83 9.13
C PRO A 9 12.38 -2.58 9.58
N GLN A 10 13.71 -2.65 9.56
CA GLN A 10 14.60 -1.54 9.96
C GLN A 10 14.56 -0.38 8.97
N GLU A 11 14.43 -0.65 7.66
CA GLU A 11 14.25 0.40 6.65
C GLU A 11 12.87 1.04 6.72
N GLU A 12 11.81 0.25 6.97
CA GLU A 12 10.44 0.76 7.16
C GLU A 12 10.37 1.72 8.35
N GLU A 13 10.96 1.33 9.48
CA GLU A 13 11.04 2.16 10.68
C GLU A 13 11.77 3.48 10.41
N ARG A 14 13.00 3.42 9.88
CA ARG A 14 13.78 4.61 9.51
C ARG A 14 13.04 5.53 8.55
N PHE A 15 12.42 4.95 7.53
CA PHE A 15 11.67 5.69 6.52
C PHE A 15 10.49 6.44 7.13
N LEU A 16 9.72 5.79 8.00
CA LEU A 16 8.60 6.43 8.68
C LEU A 16 9.04 7.47 9.71
N ASP A 17 10.14 7.23 10.42
CA ASP A 17 10.65 8.15 11.45
C ASP A 17 11.13 9.47 10.87
N ILE A 18 11.87 9.44 9.76
CA ILE A 18 12.30 10.67 9.07
C ILE A 18 11.11 11.51 8.62
N LEU A 19 10.08 10.86 8.08
CA LEU A 19 8.86 11.53 7.65
C LEU A 19 8.06 12.08 8.84
N LYS A 20 7.97 11.33 9.93
CA LYS A 20 7.22 11.71 11.12
C LYS A 20 7.82 12.93 11.82
N ASN A 21 9.15 13.05 11.80
CA ASN A 21 9.88 14.11 12.49
C ASN A 21 10.05 15.39 11.65
N ARG A 22 9.50 15.43 10.43
CA ARG A 22 9.63 16.55 9.50
C ARG A 22 8.30 17.26 9.23
N LYS A 23 8.24 18.57 9.51
CA LYS A 23 7.03 19.39 9.31
C LYS A 23 6.58 19.47 7.84
N ASP A 24 7.51 19.43 6.90
CA ASP A 24 7.23 19.44 5.47
C ASP A 24 6.77 18.07 4.93
N ALA A 25 6.90 17.02 5.74
CA ALA A 25 6.64 15.64 5.37
C ALA A 25 5.29 15.09 5.86
N GLU A 26 4.48 15.84 6.62
CA GLU A 26 3.24 15.35 7.23
C GLU A 26 2.28 14.65 6.24
N ARG A 27 2.13 15.19 5.02
CA ARG A 27 1.36 14.56 3.94
C ARG A 27 1.99 13.25 3.48
N ALA A 28 3.31 13.25 3.29
CA ALA A 28 4.07 12.09 2.83
C ALA A 28 4.02 10.97 3.87
N TYR A 29 4.27 11.30 5.15
CA TYR A 29 4.10 10.40 6.29
C TYR A 29 2.72 9.74 6.26
N MET A 30 1.64 10.53 6.26
CA MET A 30 0.30 9.96 6.33
C MET A 30 -0.04 9.10 5.10
N LEU A 31 0.36 9.53 3.90
CA LEU A 31 0.13 8.77 2.67
C LEU A 31 0.84 7.42 2.69
N TYR A 32 2.13 7.39 3.03
CA TYR A 32 2.91 6.15 3.00
C TYR A 32 2.57 5.23 4.18
N HIS A 33 2.30 5.78 5.36
CA HIS A 33 1.80 5.02 6.50
C HIS A 33 0.43 4.37 6.20
N LEU A 34 -0.49 5.10 5.55
CA LEU A 34 -1.75 4.53 5.05
C LEU A 34 -1.48 3.36 4.10
N MET A 35 -0.56 3.50 3.15
CA MET A 35 -0.22 2.43 2.20
C MET A 35 0.43 1.21 2.88
N LEU A 36 1.30 1.43 3.87
CA LEU A 36 1.96 0.37 4.65
C LEU A 36 1.01 -0.38 5.59
N ILE A 37 -0.09 0.25 6.02
CA ILE A 37 -1.12 -0.45 6.79
C ILE A 37 -2.08 -1.18 5.86
N THR A 38 -2.60 -0.51 4.83
CA THR A 38 -3.73 -1.01 4.04
C THR A 38 -3.34 -1.81 2.79
N GLY A 39 -2.08 -1.71 2.38
CA GLY A 39 -1.58 -2.24 1.12
C GLY A 39 -2.20 -1.57 -0.12
N LEU A 40 -2.89 -0.43 -0.01
CA LEU A 40 -3.46 0.27 -1.15
C LEU A 40 -2.41 0.60 -2.22
N ARG A 41 -2.77 0.48 -3.51
CA ARG A 41 -1.95 1.05 -4.59
C ARG A 41 -1.98 2.58 -4.50
N ILE A 42 -0.96 3.26 -5.03
CA ILE A 42 -0.90 4.73 -5.08
C ILE A 42 -2.20 5.31 -5.63
N SER A 43 -2.68 4.84 -6.78
CA SER A 43 -3.91 5.37 -7.40
C SER A 43 -5.15 5.15 -6.55
N GLU A 44 -5.19 4.08 -5.75
CA GLU A 44 -6.30 3.77 -4.85
C GLU A 44 -6.23 4.68 -3.60
N ALA A 45 -5.07 4.79 -2.96
CA ALA A 45 -4.83 5.69 -1.82
C ALA A 45 -5.10 7.15 -2.19
N LEU A 46 -4.63 7.59 -3.36
CA LEU A 46 -4.85 8.92 -3.88
C LEU A 46 -6.29 9.19 -4.32
N SER A 47 -7.14 8.17 -4.45
CA SER A 47 -8.57 8.37 -4.77
C SER A 47 -9.45 8.64 -3.55
N LEU A 48 -8.89 8.52 -2.34
CA LEU A 48 -9.63 8.76 -1.10
C LEU A 48 -9.99 10.24 -0.92
N ASN A 49 -11.11 10.46 -0.24
CA ASN A 49 -11.65 11.75 0.13
C ASN A 49 -11.71 11.87 1.66
N ILE A 50 -12.04 13.05 2.19
CA ILE A 50 -12.12 13.29 3.63
C ILE A 50 -13.13 12.35 4.29
N GLU A 51 -14.28 12.11 3.67
CA GLU A 51 -15.32 11.22 4.21
C GLU A 51 -14.83 9.79 4.49
N HIS A 52 -13.76 9.35 3.82
CA HIS A 52 -13.22 8.01 3.97
C HIS A 52 -12.36 7.85 5.23
N ALA A 53 -11.82 8.94 5.76
CA ALA A 53 -10.87 8.91 6.88
C ALA A 53 -11.48 8.39 8.20
N GLY A 54 -12.80 8.58 8.40
CA GLY A 54 -13.52 8.14 9.59
C GLY A 54 -14.17 6.75 9.49
N LYS A 55 -14.06 6.07 8.34
CA LYS A 55 -14.73 4.77 8.13
C LYS A 55 -13.84 3.64 8.65
N ALA A 56 -14.43 2.63 9.30
CA ALA A 56 -13.71 1.44 9.78
C ALA A 56 -13.32 0.47 8.65
N LYS A 57 -14.08 0.50 7.55
CA LYS A 57 -13.79 -0.24 6.32
C LYS A 57 -14.33 0.53 5.12
N LEU A 58 -13.72 0.30 3.96
CA LEU A 58 -14.08 0.91 2.69
C LEU A 58 -14.16 -0.14 1.60
N GLU A 59 -15.12 -0.01 0.69
CA GLU A 59 -15.07 -0.75 -0.57
C GLU A 59 -14.36 0.10 -1.62
N VAL A 60 -13.21 -0.39 -2.09
CA VAL A 60 -12.38 0.31 -3.07
C VAL A 60 -12.42 -0.46 -4.38
N LYS A 61 -12.76 0.26 -5.46
CA LYS A 61 -12.72 -0.28 -6.82
C LYS A 61 -11.27 -0.58 -7.22
N VAL A 62 -11.00 -1.83 -7.60
CA VAL A 62 -9.70 -2.26 -8.09
C VAL A 62 -9.62 -1.93 -9.59
N LYS A 63 -8.76 -0.99 -9.97
CA LYS A 63 -8.47 -0.71 -11.39
C LYS A 63 -7.60 -1.83 -11.98
N GLY A 64 -7.95 -2.30 -13.19
CA GLY A 64 -7.05 -3.14 -14.00
C GLY A 64 -7.43 -4.62 -14.18
N TRP A 65 -8.71 -5.00 -14.08
CA TRP A 65 -9.12 -6.29 -14.66
C TRP A 65 -9.47 -6.11 -16.13
N THR A 66 -8.58 -6.58 -16.99
CA THR A 66 -8.93 -6.98 -18.35
C THR A 66 -8.90 -8.50 -18.32
N LYS A 67 -10.01 -9.19 -18.64
CA LYS A 67 -9.96 -10.63 -18.88
C LYS A 67 -8.82 -10.86 -19.88
N LYS A 68 -7.82 -11.67 -19.52
CA LYS A 68 -6.80 -12.10 -20.49
C LYS A 68 -7.62 -12.68 -21.65
N LYS A 69 -7.54 -12.07 -22.84
CA LYS A 69 -8.20 -12.59 -24.04
C LYS A 69 -7.60 -13.97 -24.28
N GLU A 70 -8.21 -15.01 -23.74
CA GLU A 70 -8.24 -16.28 -24.45
C GLU A 70 -8.86 -15.96 -25.80
N ARG A 71 -8.13 -16.32 -26.85
CA ARG A 71 -8.54 -16.16 -28.24
C ARG A 71 -9.74 -17.08 -28.49
N SER A 72 -10.92 -16.66 -28.06
CA SER A 72 -12.18 -17.25 -28.45
C SER A 72 -13.04 -16.12 -29.03
N PRO A 73 -13.48 -16.24 -30.29
CA PRO A 73 -14.12 -15.14 -31.02
C PRO A 73 -15.61 -14.99 -30.66
N GLU A 74 -15.98 -15.15 -29.39
CA GLU A 74 -17.37 -15.00 -28.95
C GLU A 74 -17.44 -14.26 -27.61
N ARG A 75 -18.17 -13.13 -27.64
CA ARG A 75 -18.61 -12.28 -26.52
C ARG A 75 -17.53 -11.57 -25.71
N SER A 76 -17.28 -10.32 -26.13
CA SER A 76 -16.67 -9.24 -25.34
C SER A 76 -17.56 -8.84 -24.14
N GLU A 77 -17.77 -9.73 -23.19
CA GLU A 77 -18.46 -9.38 -21.94
C GLU A 77 -17.52 -8.64 -20.98
N GLY A 78 -17.70 -7.31 -20.95
CA GLY A 78 -17.60 -6.43 -19.79
C GLY A 78 -16.34 -6.50 -18.92
N LYS A 79 -15.61 -5.39 -18.82
CA LYS A 79 -14.71 -5.13 -17.68
C LYS A 79 -15.52 -5.24 -16.37
N LYS A 80 -15.54 -6.40 -15.72
CA LYS A 80 -16.19 -6.58 -14.41
C LYS A 80 -15.47 -5.68 -13.40
N ASN A 81 -16.20 -4.72 -12.84
CA ASN A 81 -15.72 -3.90 -11.73
C ASN A 81 -15.54 -4.84 -10.52
N ARG A 82 -14.29 -5.04 -10.09
CA ARG A 82 -14.02 -5.72 -8.84
C ARG A 82 -13.79 -4.70 -7.74
N PHE A 83 -14.41 -4.96 -6.61
CA PHE A 83 -14.24 -4.20 -5.37
C PHE A 83 -13.44 -5.03 -4.39
N LYS A 84 -12.68 -4.36 -3.52
CA LYS A 84 -12.05 -4.98 -2.35
C LYS A 84 -12.45 -4.21 -1.11
N THR A 85 -12.67 -4.93 -0.02
CA THR A 85 -12.82 -4.30 1.30
C THR A 85 -11.44 -3.98 1.85
N VAL A 86 -11.24 -2.72 2.24
CA VAL A 86 -10.02 -2.23 2.89
C VAL A 86 -10.37 -1.88 4.32
N TYR A 87 -9.60 -2.41 5.27
CA TYR A 87 -9.84 -2.22 6.70
C TYR A 87 -8.97 -1.11 7.25
N PHE A 88 -9.57 -0.26 8.08
CA PHE A 88 -8.91 0.88 8.72
C PHE A 88 -8.86 0.61 10.22
N PRO A 89 -7.76 0.05 10.76
CA PRO A 89 -7.63 -0.21 12.19
C PRO A 89 -7.78 1.06 13.03
N LYS A 90 -8.18 0.93 14.29
CA LYS A 90 -8.36 2.08 15.21
C LYS A 90 -7.15 3.02 15.26
N ALA A 91 -5.93 2.46 15.25
CA ALA A 91 -4.69 3.24 15.23
C ALA A 91 -4.55 4.09 13.95
N LEU A 92 -4.87 3.52 12.77
CA LEU A 92 -4.87 4.27 11.51
C LEU A 92 -5.94 5.36 11.51
N GLN A 93 -7.14 5.07 12.01
CA GLN A 93 -8.21 6.08 12.13
C GLN A 93 -7.78 7.26 13.01
N LYS A 94 -7.09 6.98 14.13
CA LYS A 94 -6.51 8.02 14.99
C LYS A 94 -5.48 8.87 14.24
N HIS A 95 -4.54 8.24 13.51
CA HIS A 95 -3.54 8.97 12.73
C HIS A 95 -4.17 9.82 11.62
N LEU A 96 -5.18 9.30 10.94
CA LEU A 96 -5.95 10.06 9.95
C LEU A 96 -6.66 11.25 10.59
N LYS A 97 -7.29 11.07 11.75
CA LYS A 97 -7.93 12.17 12.51
C LYS A 97 -6.92 13.25 12.88
N ASP A 98 -5.72 12.87 13.32
CA ASP A 98 -4.66 13.83 13.64
C ASP A 98 -4.15 14.55 12.38
N TYR A 99 -4.03 13.84 11.25
CA TYR A 99 -3.70 14.46 9.96
C TYR A 99 -4.78 15.43 9.46
N LEU A 100 -6.06 15.17 9.69
CA LEU A 100 -7.13 16.14 9.35
C LEU A 100 -6.97 17.46 10.12
N LYS A 101 -6.45 17.44 11.35
CA LYS A 101 -6.10 18.68 12.09
C LYS A 101 -4.96 19.44 11.43
N VAL A 102 -3.97 18.74 10.88
CA VAL A 102 -2.88 19.35 10.11
C VAL A 102 -3.42 20.03 8.86
N LYS A 103 -4.31 19.34 8.11
CA LYS A 103 -5.00 19.92 6.95
C LYS A 103 -5.77 21.19 7.32
N ALA A 104 -6.53 21.16 8.42
CA ALA A 104 -7.26 22.31 8.94
C ALA A 104 -6.34 23.51 9.20
N LYS A 105 -5.21 23.28 9.88
CA LYS A 105 -4.21 24.32 10.17
C LYS A 105 -3.58 24.93 8.91
N LYS A 106 -3.50 24.15 7.82
CA LYS A 106 -3.00 24.61 6.52
C LYS A 106 -4.06 25.28 5.65
N GLY A 107 -5.31 25.41 6.13
CA GLY A 107 -6.42 25.96 5.37
C GLY A 107 -6.89 25.05 4.22
N GLU A 108 -6.57 23.76 4.26
CA GLU A 108 -7.03 22.81 3.24
C GLU A 108 -8.49 22.41 3.49
N SER A 109 -9.26 22.20 2.42
CA SER A 109 -10.68 21.81 2.53
C SER A 109 -10.87 20.49 3.28
N LEU A 110 -11.84 20.50 4.20
CA LEU A 110 -12.33 19.32 4.93
C LEU A 110 -13.72 18.88 4.48
N ALA A 111 -14.21 19.41 3.35
CA ALA A 111 -15.49 18.97 2.78
C ALA A 111 -15.44 17.45 2.51
N PRO A 112 -16.54 16.70 2.73
CA PRO A 112 -16.57 15.24 2.60
C PRO A 112 -15.95 14.72 1.29
N GLU A 113 -16.24 15.37 0.17
CA GLU A 113 -15.80 15.06 -1.20
C GLU A 113 -14.40 15.57 -1.55
N ALA A 114 -13.80 16.40 -0.71
CA ALA A 114 -12.46 16.94 -0.95
C ALA A 114 -11.40 15.83 -0.94
N PRO A 115 -10.32 15.91 -1.74
CA PRO A 115 -9.26 14.93 -1.73
C PRO A 115 -8.56 14.84 -0.37
N LEU A 116 -8.33 13.61 0.12
CA LEU A 116 -7.59 13.40 1.36
C LEU A 116 -6.14 13.91 1.24
N PHE A 117 -5.53 13.69 0.08
CA PHE A 117 -4.16 14.11 -0.22
C PHE A 117 -4.15 15.13 -1.36
N VAL A 118 -3.69 16.34 -1.06
CA VAL A 118 -3.62 17.45 -2.00
C VAL A 118 -2.17 17.87 -2.27
N SER A 119 -1.99 18.48 -3.44
CA SER A 119 -0.77 19.15 -3.87
C SER A 119 -0.72 20.58 -3.31
N ARG A 120 0.36 21.33 -3.56
CA ARG A 120 0.50 22.73 -3.12
C ARG A 120 -0.57 23.67 -3.73
N ASN A 121 -1.18 23.28 -4.86
CA ASN A 121 -2.27 24.01 -5.50
C ASN A 121 -3.66 23.57 -5.01
N SER A 122 -3.77 22.88 -3.87
CA SER A 122 -5.01 22.37 -3.29
C SER A 122 -5.79 21.35 -4.14
N ALA A 123 -5.27 20.96 -5.31
CA ALA A 123 -5.82 19.87 -6.12
C ALA A 123 -5.33 18.51 -5.62
N ARG A 124 -6.04 17.43 -5.96
CA ARG A 124 -5.59 16.06 -5.67
C ARG A 124 -4.16 15.85 -6.18
N ILE A 125 -3.27 15.37 -5.30
CA ILE A 125 -1.88 15.14 -5.69
C ILE A 125 -1.79 14.07 -6.77
N SER A 126 -0.90 14.26 -7.75
CA SER A 126 -0.75 13.32 -8.87
C SER A 126 0.10 12.10 -8.49
N PRO A 127 -0.16 10.91 -9.08
CA PRO A 127 0.71 9.75 -8.88
C PRO A 127 2.18 10.01 -9.24
N ARG A 128 2.42 10.77 -10.31
CA ARG A 128 3.78 11.13 -10.77
C ARG A 128 4.51 11.95 -9.72
N GLN A 129 3.82 12.91 -9.10
CA GLN A 129 4.39 13.69 -8.00
C GLN A 129 4.72 12.80 -6.80
N VAL A 130 3.79 11.93 -6.39
CA VAL A 130 4.03 10.99 -5.27
C VAL A 130 5.19 10.05 -5.55
N GLN A 131 5.36 9.55 -6.78
CA GLN A 131 6.49 8.70 -7.15
C GLN A 131 7.83 9.44 -7.05
N ARG A 132 7.88 10.69 -7.52
CA ARG A 132 9.09 11.52 -7.40
C ARG A 132 9.41 11.82 -5.94
N ASP A 133 8.41 12.29 -5.19
CA ASP A 133 8.57 12.63 -3.77
C ASP A 133 8.99 11.37 -2.98
N PHE A 134 8.45 10.19 -3.31
CA PHE A 134 8.83 8.92 -2.67
C PHE A 134 10.31 8.59 -2.88
N LYS A 135 10.82 8.70 -4.11
CA LYS A 135 12.25 8.44 -4.39
C LYS A 135 13.17 9.35 -3.59
N MET A 136 12.78 10.62 -3.43
CA MET A 136 13.51 11.57 -2.59
C MET A 136 13.52 11.09 -1.13
N TRP A 137 12.36 10.77 -0.56
CA TRP A 137 12.27 10.31 0.84
C TRP A 137 13.02 8.99 1.10
N VAL A 138 13.01 8.06 0.15
CA VAL A 138 13.80 6.81 0.24
C VAL A 138 15.30 7.11 0.32
N ARG A 139 15.81 8.01 -0.54
CA ARG A 139 17.21 8.42 -0.51
C ARG A 139 17.58 9.13 0.79
N GLU A 140 16.73 10.04 1.26
CA GLU A 140 16.95 10.72 2.54
C GLU A 140 16.92 9.76 3.73
N SER A 141 16.27 8.60 3.58
CA SER A 141 16.26 7.55 4.60
C SER A 141 17.51 6.67 4.61
N GLY A 142 18.49 6.96 3.76
CA GLY A 142 19.71 6.16 3.62
C GLY A 142 19.46 4.78 3.01
N ILE A 143 18.34 4.60 2.31
CA ILE A 143 17.99 3.34 1.65
C ILE A 143 18.60 3.37 0.25
N GLU A 144 19.61 2.52 0.02
CA GLU A 144 20.39 2.48 -1.23
C GLU A 144 19.68 1.76 -2.39
N SER A 145 18.41 1.40 -2.20
CA SER A 145 17.57 0.74 -3.20
C SER A 145 16.74 1.72 -4.01
N ASP A 146 16.69 1.58 -5.35
CA ASP A 146 15.76 2.33 -6.20
C ASP A 146 14.34 1.79 -6.05
N LEU A 147 13.69 2.16 -4.94
CA LEU A 147 12.32 1.79 -4.60
C LEU A 147 11.32 2.72 -5.31
N THR A 148 10.17 2.15 -5.64
CA THR A 148 8.97 2.92 -6.03
C THR A 148 7.87 2.67 -5.01
N PRO A 149 6.78 3.44 -4.96
CA PRO A 149 5.77 3.23 -3.91
C PRO A 149 5.03 1.88 -4.01
N HIS A 150 5.23 1.10 -5.08
CA HIS A 150 4.81 -0.32 -5.11
C HIS A 150 5.57 -1.17 -4.07
N ALA A 151 6.80 -0.80 -3.72
CA ALA A 151 7.59 -1.42 -2.65
C ALA A 151 6.86 -1.42 -1.31
N LEU A 152 6.10 -0.36 -0.99
CA LEU A 152 5.29 -0.32 0.24
C LEU A 152 4.25 -1.43 0.25
N ARG A 153 3.56 -1.66 -0.88
CA ARG A 153 2.59 -2.75 -1.02
C ARG A 153 3.26 -4.12 -0.96
N HIS A 154 4.45 -4.26 -1.55
CA HIS A 154 5.24 -5.50 -1.44
C HIS A 154 5.62 -5.78 0.02
N THR A 155 6.06 -4.75 0.75
CA THR A 155 6.37 -4.81 2.18
C THR A 155 5.17 -5.33 2.99
N VAL A 156 3.96 -4.82 2.74
CA VAL A 156 2.73 -5.35 3.37
C VAL A 156 2.51 -6.82 3.04
N GLY A 157 2.66 -7.20 1.76
CA GLY A 157 2.49 -8.58 1.31
C GLY A 157 3.46 -9.55 2.00
N THR A 158 4.74 -9.22 2.00
CA THR A 158 5.80 -10.01 2.66
C THR A 158 5.55 -10.12 4.16
N ARG A 159 5.22 -9.00 4.83
CA ARG A 159 4.95 -8.98 6.28
C ARG A 159 3.76 -9.86 6.66
N LEU A 160 2.65 -9.77 5.92
CA LEU A 160 1.47 -10.61 6.17
C LEU A 160 1.76 -12.08 5.88
N LEU A 161 2.51 -12.38 4.82
CA LEU A 161 2.86 -13.76 4.49
C LEU A 161 3.76 -14.37 5.57
N LYS A 162 4.81 -13.64 6.01
CA LYS A 162 5.69 -14.11 7.08
C LYS A 162 4.92 -14.40 8.37
N LYS A 163 3.95 -13.54 8.72
CA LYS A 163 3.15 -13.68 9.94
C LYS A 163 2.12 -14.81 9.89
N TYR A 164 1.40 -14.96 8.77
CA TYR A 164 0.24 -15.85 8.69
C TYR A 164 0.50 -17.14 7.90
N LYS A 165 1.62 -17.21 7.18
CA LYS A 165 1.98 -18.29 6.25
C LYS A 165 0.81 -18.70 5.32
N ASN A 166 -0.07 -17.74 4.99
CA ASN A 166 -1.31 -17.98 4.26
C ASN A 166 -1.43 -17.09 3.02
N ALA A 167 -1.20 -17.72 1.88
CA ALA A 167 -1.26 -17.12 0.57
C ALA A 167 -2.57 -16.44 0.22
N LYS A 168 -3.67 -17.16 0.47
CA LYS A 168 -5.02 -16.76 0.10
C LYS A 168 -5.46 -15.56 0.94
N LEU A 169 -5.07 -15.52 2.22
CA LEU A 169 -5.29 -14.38 3.09
C LEU A 169 -4.61 -13.12 2.53
N VAL A 170 -3.32 -13.21 2.18
CA VAL A 170 -2.57 -12.09 1.62
C VAL A 170 -3.20 -11.59 0.31
N GLN A 171 -3.58 -12.51 -0.58
CA GLN A 171 -4.24 -12.16 -1.84
C GLN A 171 -5.56 -11.43 -1.62
N LYS A 172 -6.41 -11.94 -0.72
CA LYS A 172 -7.71 -11.33 -0.39
C LYS A 172 -7.52 -9.95 0.24
N TYR A 173 -6.53 -9.82 1.14
CA TYR A 173 -6.19 -8.55 1.78
C TYR A 173 -5.73 -7.49 0.78
N LEU A 174 -4.81 -7.87 -0.12
CA LEU A 174 -4.26 -6.94 -1.11
C LEU A 174 -5.25 -6.67 -2.26
N GLY A 175 -6.16 -7.59 -2.57
CA GLY A 175 -7.11 -7.50 -3.68
C GLY A 175 -6.43 -7.68 -5.05
N HIS A 176 -5.41 -8.54 -5.11
CA HIS A 176 -4.79 -8.96 -6.37
C HIS A 176 -5.62 -10.07 -7.01
N SER A 177 -5.71 -10.03 -8.35
CA SER A 177 -6.27 -11.14 -9.11
C SER A 177 -5.27 -12.07 -9.73
N ASP A 178 -4.02 -11.64 -9.78
CA ASP A 178 -2.97 -12.46 -10.33
C ASP A 178 -2.15 -13.02 -9.19
N VAL A 179 -2.47 -14.28 -8.89
CA VAL A 179 -1.78 -15.16 -7.96
C VAL A 179 -0.32 -15.31 -8.35
N THR A 180 0.05 -15.16 -9.63
CA THR A 180 1.44 -15.34 -10.10
C THR A 180 2.41 -14.27 -9.62
N THR A 181 1.97 -13.01 -9.42
CA THR A 181 2.85 -12.05 -8.75
C THR A 181 3.07 -12.57 -7.36
N THR A 182 2.00 -12.85 -6.59
CA THR A 182 2.03 -13.36 -5.19
C THR A 182 2.87 -14.64 -5.09
N LEU A 183 2.75 -15.58 -6.02
CA LEU A 183 3.49 -16.84 -6.05
C LEU A 183 4.99 -16.68 -6.36
N ARG A 184 5.38 -15.66 -7.14
CA ARG A 184 6.80 -15.32 -7.32
C ARG A 184 7.49 -14.88 -6.01
N TYR A 185 6.72 -14.47 -5.00
CA TYR A 185 7.22 -14.16 -3.66
C TYR A 185 7.42 -15.42 -2.77
N TYR A 186 7.08 -16.63 -3.23
CA TYR A 186 7.07 -17.87 -2.41
C TYR A 186 8.31 -18.74 -2.58
N VAL A 187 9.10 -18.57 -3.65
CA VAL A 187 10.16 -19.53 -4.00
C VAL A 187 11.45 -19.26 -3.22
N ASP A 188 11.63 -18.04 -2.70
CA ASP A 188 12.63 -17.78 -1.68
C ASP A 188 12.04 -18.23 -0.33
N VAL A 189 11.97 -19.55 -0.14
CA VAL A 189 11.76 -20.12 1.19
C VAL A 189 12.85 -19.51 2.07
N PHE A 190 12.48 -18.81 3.13
CA PHE A 190 13.48 -18.33 4.08
C PHE A 190 14.23 -19.57 4.57
N PRO A 191 15.57 -19.64 4.54
CA PRO A 191 16.31 -20.84 4.97
C PRO A 191 15.87 -21.32 6.37
N GLU A 192 15.56 -20.37 7.24
CA GLU A 192 14.96 -20.55 8.57
C GLU A 192 13.63 -21.33 8.53
N ASP A 193 12.78 -21.10 7.52
CA ASP A 193 11.50 -21.78 7.35
C ASP A 193 11.67 -23.24 6.90
N LEU A 194 12.79 -23.61 6.25
CA LEU A 194 13.04 -25.00 5.84
C LEU A 194 13.49 -25.86 7.02
N GLU A 195 14.32 -25.30 7.90
CA GLU A 195 14.79 -25.98 9.10
C GLU A 195 13.63 -26.18 10.09
N GLU A 196 12.85 -25.13 10.35
CA GLU A 196 11.65 -25.22 11.20
C GLU A 196 10.61 -26.19 10.62
N ALA A 197 10.39 -26.19 9.31
CA ALA A 197 9.48 -27.14 8.66
C ALA A 197 9.98 -28.58 8.73
N ALA A 198 11.29 -28.81 8.64
CA ALA A 198 11.88 -30.13 8.80
C ALA A 198 11.72 -30.63 10.24
N GLU A 199 11.95 -29.78 11.24
CA GLU A 199 11.74 -30.11 12.65
C GLU A 199 10.28 -30.49 12.94
N MET A 200 9.31 -29.74 12.42
CA MET A 200 7.88 -30.05 12.60
C MET A 200 7.46 -31.43 12.06
N LEU A 201 8.18 -31.99 11.09
CA LEU A 201 7.91 -33.32 10.52
C LEU A 201 8.49 -34.47 11.37
N THR A 202 9.30 -34.15 12.37
CA THR A 202 9.95 -35.14 13.25
C THR A 202 9.23 -35.31 14.60
N THR A 203 8.24 -34.47 14.90
CA THR A 203 7.31 -34.57 16.03
C THR A 203 5.99 -35.22 15.62
#